data_AF-A0A7C5JYI3-F1
#
_entry.id   AF-A0A7C5JYI3-F1
#
_cell.length_a   1.000
_cell.length_b   1.000
_cell.length_c   1.000
_cell.angle_alpha   90.00
_cell.angle_beta   90.00
_cell.angle_gamma   90.00
#
_symmetry.space_group_name_H-M   'P 1'
#
loop_
_entity.id
_entity.type
_entity.pdbx_description
1 polymer ?
#
loop_
_entity_poly.entity_id
_entity_poly.type
_entity_poly.pdbx_seq_one_letter_code
_entity_poly.pdbx_strand_id
1 'polypeptide(L)'
;MEKAIYITKLCELPQEKENKDFSRIYFGNEFCERLLPTSEELRAVIDFATERKMEFTLVTPYVTNKGLERLEKLLSLLAKETSAEVVFNDYGVLRLLLRKFGGLEPVMGRLLNKMKRGPRLMNLIGMLPETSLAYFRGSSIEVSAFRNFLSKNGINRVELDNLLQGISLNLPKFGFSASLYIPYGYITTTRNCLAIDCDVHGKEDVVGIFPCKKECQRYTFYLKSKAMPITLIRKGNTIFFKNETIPKNLDEIGVDRIVYEPNLPL
;
A
#
# COMPACT_ATOMS: atom_id res chain seq x y z
N MET A 1 -5.29 -17.64 8.54
CA MET A 1 -5.07 -16.23 8.18
C MET A 1 -3.58 -15.94 8.21
N GLU A 2 -3.01 -15.60 7.06
CA GLU A 2 -1.61 -15.24 6.90
C GLU A 2 -1.33 -13.89 7.58
N LYS A 3 -0.15 -13.75 8.20
CA LYS A 3 0.30 -12.50 8.78
C LYS A 3 1.57 -12.05 8.08
N ALA A 4 1.57 -10.83 7.59
CA ALA A 4 2.70 -10.21 6.93
C ALA A 4 3.15 -8.95 7.69
N ILE A 5 4.44 -8.67 7.66
CA ILE A 5 5.00 -7.41 8.14
C ILE A 5 5.38 -6.55 6.95
N TYR A 6 5.00 -5.27 6.96
CA TYR A 6 5.37 -4.30 5.92
C TYR A 6 6.41 -3.32 6.44
N ILE A 7 7.59 -3.35 5.81
CA ILE A 7 8.70 -2.46 6.09
C ILE A 7 9.08 -1.64 4.85
N THR A 8 9.59 -0.43 5.06
CA THR A 8 10.10 0.42 3.97
C THR A 8 11.61 0.65 4.07
N LYS A 9 12.24 0.28 5.19
CA LYS A 9 13.67 0.43 5.46
C LYS A 9 14.28 -0.83 6.07
N LEU A 10 15.58 -1.04 5.84
CA LEU A 10 16.32 -2.17 6.41
C LEU A 10 16.36 -2.16 7.94
N CYS A 11 16.41 -0.98 8.56
CA CYS A 11 16.41 -0.86 10.02
C CYS A 11 15.09 -1.29 10.68
N GLU A 12 14.04 -1.54 9.89
CA GLU A 12 12.73 -2.00 10.35
C GLU A 12 12.59 -3.52 10.25
N LEU A 13 13.62 -4.24 9.80
CA LEU A 13 13.62 -5.71 9.76
C LEU A 13 13.33 -6.28 11.16
N PRO A 14 12.40 -7.25 11.28
CA PRO A 14 11.98 -7.77 12.58
C PRO A 14 13.12 -8.50 13.29
N GLN A 15 13.26 -8.22 14.59
CA GLN A 15 14.20 -8.96 15.44
C GLN A 15 13.71 -10.41 15.64
N GLU A 16 14.61 -11.33 16.04
CA GLU A 16 14.31 -12.77 16.17
C GLU A 16 13.05 -13.10 16.99
N LYS A 17 12.74 -12.29 18.02
CA LYS A 17 11.57 -12.50 18.88
C LYS A 17 10.25 -12.07 18.24
N GLU A 18 10.24 -11.05 17.41
CA GLU A 18 9.06 -10.54 16.69
C GLU A 18 8.76 -11.37 15.44
N ASN A 19 9.77 -12.06 14.92
CA ASN A 19 9.71 -12.81 13.67
C ASN A 19 8.77 -14.03 13.70
N LYS A 20 8.47 -14.60 14.88
CA LYS A 20 7.67 -15.84 14.97
C LYS A 20 6.21 -15.67 14.56
N ASP A 21 5.73 -14.43 14.47
CA ASP A 21 4.33 -14.12 14.18
C ASP A 21 4.06 -13.85 12.69
N PHE A 22 5.08 -13.74 11.84
CA PHE A 22 4.93 -13.37 10.44
C PHE A 22 5.47 -14.44 9.50
N SER A 23 4.67 -14.79 8.49
CA SER A 23 5.06 -15.76 7.43
C SER A 23 5.49 -15.08 6.13
N ARG A 24 5.29 -13.76 6.02
CA ARG A 24 5.56 -12.98 4.81
C ARG A 24 6.10 -11.59 5.14
N ILE A 25 7.00 -11.09 4.30
CA ILE A 25 7.51 -9.73 4.38
C ILE A 25 7.14 -8.94 3.13
N TYR A 26 6.60 -7.75 3.36
CA TYR A 26 6.37 -6.75 2.33
C TYR A 26 7.51 -5.74 2.40
N PHE A 27 8.08 -5.39 1.25
CA PHE A 27 9.17 -4.41 1.18
C PHE A 27 9.01 -3.46 0.00
N GLY A 28 9.30 -2.18 0.21
CA GLY A 28 9.23 -1.14 -0.82
C GLY A 28 8.29 0.00 -0.42
N ASN A 29 7.82 0.78 -1.39
CA ASN A 29 6.99 1.96 -1.11
C ASN A 29 5.82 2.07 -2.08
N GLU A 30 4.61 2.27 -1.56
CA GLU A 30 3.39 2.43 -2.39
C GLU A 30 3.24 3.82 -2.99
N PHE A 31 3.89 4.84 -2.43
CA PHE A 31 3.47 6.23 -2.64
C PHE A 31 4.48 7.09 -3.41
N CYS A 32 5.77 6.75 -3.42
CA CYS A 32 6.79 7.64 -3.98
C CYS A 32 7.91 6.91 -4.73
N GLU A 33 8.07 7.22 -6.02
CA GLU A 33 9.17 6.70 -6.86
C GLU A 33 10.58 7.05 -6.34
N ARG A 34 10.71 8.13 -5.55
CA ARG A 34 11.98 8.56 -4.94
C ARG A 34 12.40 7.67 -3.75
N LEU A 35 11.46 6.90 -3.20
CA LEU A 35 11.67 5.95 -2.11
C LEU A 35 11.74 4.50 -2.59
N LEU A 36 11.81 4.27 -3.91
CA LEU A 36 12.18 2.95 -4.44
C LEU A 36 13.51 2.50 -3.83
N PRO A 37 13.58 1.24 -3.35
CA PRO A 37 14.79 0.72 -2.74
C PRO A 37 15.93 0.63 -3.75
N THR A 38 17.16 0.51 -3.25
CA THR A 38 18.30 0.12 -4.08
C THR A 38 18.30 -1.39 -4.31
N SER A 39 19.11 -1.86 -5.27
CA SER A 39 19.29 -3.29 -5.53
C SER A 39 19.90 -4.02 -4.34
N GLU A 40 20.78 -3.34 -3.60
CA GLU A 40 21.45 -3.85 -2.40
C GLU A 40 20.46 -3.99 -1.25
N GLU A 41 19.62 -2.97 -1.02
CA GLU A 41 18.55 -3.04 -0.02
C GLU A 41 17.57 -4.16 -0.36
N LEU A 42 17.15 -4.28 -1.62
CA LEU A 42 16.25 -5.34 -2.07
C LEU A 42 16.85 -6.73 -1.83
N ARG A 43 18.12 -6.95 -2.21
CA ARG A 43 18.79 -8.23 -1.98
C ARG A 43 18.88 -8.56 -0.49
N ALA A 44 19.25 -7.60 0.34
CA ALA A 44 19.35 -7.81 1.79
C ALA A 44 18.02 -8.27 2.42
N VAL A 45 16.88 -7.74 1.96
CA VAL A 45 15.57 -8.19 2.45
C VAL A 45 15.18 -9.55 1.88
N ILE A 46 15.51 -9.86 0.62
CA ILE A 46 15.29 -11.19 0.03
C ILE A 46 16.10 -12.26 0.78
N ASP A 47 17.38 -11.99 1.06
CA ASP A 47 18.25 -12.89 1.81
C ASP A 47 17.68 -13.13 3.21
N PHE A 48 17.28 -12.06 3.91
CA PHE A 48 16.62 -12.16 5.21
C PHE A 48 15.34 -13.00 5.15
N ALA A 49 14.47 -12.77 4.16
CA ALA A 49 13.24 -13.53 3.99
C ALA A 49 13.55 -15.01 3.76
N THR A 50 14.53 -15.32 2.92
CA THR A 50 14.96 -16.69 2.59
C THR A 50 15.51 -17.42 3.81
N GLU A 51 16.44 -16.79 4.55
CA GLU A 51 17.02 -17.33 5.79
C GLU A 51 15.93 -17.65 6.83
N ARG A 52 14.90 -16.81 6.89
CA ARG A 52 13.77 -16.95 7.81
C ARG A 52 12.59 -17.75 7.26
N LYS A 53 12.70 -18.29 6.04
CA LYS A 53 11.63 -19.02 5.34
C LYS A 53 10.32 -18.23 5.28
N MET A 54 10.44 -16.92 5.09
CA MET A 54 9.32 -16.01 4.87
C MET A 54 9.10 -15.83 3.37
N GLU A 55 7.84 -15.77 3.00
CA GLU A 55 7.45 -15.34 1.67
C GLU A 55 7.77 -13.85 1.46
N PHE A 56 8.01 -13.45 0.22
CA PHE A 56 8.41 -12.08 -0.12
C PHE A 56 7.42 -11.41 -1.08
N THR A 57 7.09 -10.15 -0.80
CA THR A 57 6.25 -9.30 -1.65
C THR A 57 6.93 -7.94 -1.86
N LEU A 58 7.21 -7.58 -3.13
CA LEU A 58 7.71 -6.25 -3.47
C LEU A 58 6.56 -5.26 -3.66
N VAL A 59 6.64 -4.11 -3.01
CA VAL A 59 5.62 -3.06 -3.08
C VAL A 59 6.12 -1.89 -3.92
N THR A 60 5.37 -1.55 -4.97
CA THR A 60 5.78 -0.53 -5.94
C THR A 60 4.85 0.68 -5.96
N PRO A 61 5.36 1.90 -6.18
CA PRO A 61 4.54 3.10 -6.26
C PRO A 61 4.05 3.34 -7.69
N TYR A 62 3.22 4.37 -7.85
CA TYR A 62 3.07 5.00 -9.16
C TYR A 62 4.36 5.72 -9.56
N VAL A 63 4.70 5.66 -10.85
CA VAL A 63 6.03 6.02 -11.34
C VAL A 63 6.00 6.77 -12.66
N THR A 64 7.04 7.55 -12.92
CA THR A 64 7.34 8.07 -14.26
C THR A 64 8.08 7.05 -15.11
N ASN A 65 8.37 7.40 -16.37
CA ASN A 65 9.25 6.60 -17.24
C ASN A 65 10.62 6.31 -16.58
N LYS A 66 11.22 7.31 -15.90
CA LYS A 66 12.47 7.12 -15.15
C LYS A 66 12.29 6.16 -13.98
N GLY A 67 11.14 6.20 -13.31
CA GLY A 67 10.79 5.24 -12.25
C GLY A 67 10.58 3.83 -12.80
N LEU A 68 9.98 3.68 -13.98
CA LEU A 68 9.83 2.39 -14.67
C LEU A 68 11.17 1.77 -15.04
N GLU A 69 12.13 2.56 -15.54
CA GLU A 69 13.49 2.06 -15.82
C GLU A 69 14.19 1.54 -14.56
N ARG A 70 14.00 2.22 -13.43
CA ARG A 70 14.53 1.76 -12.12
C ARG A 70 13.83 0.50 -11.65
N LEU A 71 12.50 0.45 -11.75
CA LEU A 71 11.72 -0.73 -11.38
C LEU A 71 12.08 -1.94 -12.25
N GLU A 72 12.33 -1.76 -13.55
CA GLU A 72 12.73 -2.87 -14.42
C GLU A 72 14.01 -3.55 -13.91
N LYS A 73 14.98 -2.78 -13.41
CA LYS A 73 16.20 -3.33 -12.80
C LYS A 73 15.90 -4.12 -11.52
N LEU A 74 15.05 -3.56 -10.65
CA LEU A 74 14.64 -4.22 -9.39
C LEU A 74 13.86 -5.51 -9.65
N LEU A 75 12.92 -5.49 -10.60
CA LEU A 75 12.13 -6.65 -11.01
C LEU A 75 12.99 -7.72 -11.68
N SER A 76 14.00 -7.32 -12.47
CA SER A 76 14.97 -8.25 -13.06
C SER A 76 15.84 -8.93 -12.02
N LEU A 77 16.18 -8.24 -10.93
CA LEU A 77 16.86 -8.85 -9.79
C LEU A 77 15.90 -9.80 -9.08
N LEU A 78 14.71 -9.32 -8.71
CA LEU A 78 13.72 -10.11 -7.98
C LEU A 78 13.40 -11.43 -8.69
N ALA A 79 13.12 -11.38 -9.99
CA ALA A 79 12.78 -12.57 -10.80
C ALA A 79 13.93 -13.59 -10.94
N LYS A 80 15.19 -13.20 -10.67
CA LYS A 80 16.33 -14.12 -10.65
C LYS A 80 16.48 -14.82 -9.31
N GLU A 81 16.18 -14.12 -8.23
CA GLU A 81 16.39 -14.61 -6.86
C GLU A 81 15.19 -15.44 -6.37
N THR A 82 13.96 -15.08 -6.78
CA THR A 82 12.75 -15.74 -6.28
C THR A 82 11.52 -15.54 -7.18
N SER A 83 10.53 -16.42 -7.03
CA SER A 83 9.15 -16.14 -7.44
C SER A 83 8.47 -15.38 -6.32
N ALA A 84 8.13 -14.11 -6.57
CA ALA A 84 7.54 -13.24 -5.57
C ALA A 84 6.31 -12.54 -6.10
N GLU A 85 5.46 -12.11 -5.16
CA GLU A 85 4.37 -11.19 -5.45
C GLU A 85 4.92 -9.77 -5.66
N VAL A 86 4.29 -9.02 -6.57
CA VAL A 86 4.58 -7.61 -6.80
C VAL A 86 3.28 -6.81 -6.72
N VAL A 87 3.17 -5.99 -5.68
CA VAL A 87 2.07 -5.05 -5.52
C VAL A 87 2.29 -3.88 -6.48
N PHE A 88 1.46 -3.78 -7.50
CA PHE A 88 1.49 -2.69 -8.48
C PHE A 88 0.46 -1.60 -8.14
N ASN A 89 0.91 -0.35 -8.15
CA ASN A 89 0.06 0.83 -7.99
C ASN A 89 0.00 1.70 -9.27
N ASP A 90 0.50 1.16 -10.38
CA ASP A 90 0.61 1.81 -11.69
C ASP A 90 0.32 0.81 -12.81
N TYR A 91 -0.47 1.20 -13.81
CA TYR A 91 -0.74 0.33 -14.96
C TYR A 91 0.48 0.15 -15.88
N GLY A 92 1.42 1.08 -15.88
CA GLY A 92 2.72 0.94 -16.53
C GLY A 92 3.57 -0.15 -15.88
N VAL A 93 3.51 -0.27 -14.54
CA VAL A 93 4.17 -1.34 -13.79
C VAL A 93 3.50 -2.68 -14.07
N LEU A 94 2.16 -2.74 -14.06
CA LEU A 94 1.44 -3.96 -14.46
C LEU A 94 1.84 -4.40 -15.87
N ARG A 95 1.83 -3.47 -16.84
CA ARG A 95 2.24 -3.76 -18.21
C ARG A 95 3.67 -4.27 -18.30
N LEU A 96 4.58 -3.76 -17.47
CA LEU A 96 5.96 -4.22 -17.41
C LEU A 96 6.06 -5.65 -16.88
N LEU A 97 5.36 -5.96 -15.78
CA LEU A 97 5.29 -7.30 -15.19
C LEU A 97 4.79 -8.32 -16.22
N LEU A 98 3.64 -8.07 -16.83
CA LEU A 98 3.01 -8.99 -17.77
C LEU A 98 3.85 -9.26 -19.03
N ARG A 99 4.66 -8.29 -19.45
CA ARG A 99 5.45 -8.42 -20.70
C ARG A 99 6.83 -9.03 -20.49
N LYS A 100 7.45 -8.79 -19.34
CA LYS A 100 8.87 -9.12 -19.13
C LYS A 100 9.11 -10.08 -17.96
N PHE A 101 8.18 -10.20 -17.02
CA PHE A 101 8.40 -10.89 -15.74
C PHE A 101 7.25 -11.84 -15.40
N GLY A 102 6.95 -12.79 -16.29
CA GLY A 102 5.85 -13.74 -16.10
C GLY A 102 5.97 -14.70 -14.92
N GLY A 103 7.16 -14.80 -14.29
CA GLY A 103 7.38 -15.56 -13.06
C GLY A 103 7.10 -14.77 -11.77
N LEU A 104 6.78 -13.48 -11.86
CA LEU A 104 6.36 -12.64 -10.74
C LEU A 104 4.84 -12.51 -10.73
N GLU A 105 4.24 -12.62 -9.56
CA GLU A 105 2.79 -12.62 -9.41
C GLU A 105 2.26 -11.19 -9.19
N PRO A 106 1.46 -10.62 -10.12
CA PRO A 106 0.95 -9.27 -9.96
C PRO A 106 -0.19 -9.20 -8.94
N VAL A 107 -0.04 -8.33 -7.93
CA VAL A 107 -1.06 -8.05 -6.91
C VAL A 107 -1.54 -6.61 -7.07
N MET A 108 -2.86 -6.39 -7.09
CA MET A 108 -3.41 -5.05 -7.27
C MET A 108 -3.30 -4.25 -5.97
N GLY A 109 -2.50 -3.18 -5.98
CA GLY A 109 -2.28 -2.32 -4.82
C GLY A 109 -3.45 -1.41 -4.46
N ARG A 110 -3.40 -0.87 -3.23
CA ARG A 110 -4.45 -0.05 -2.63
C ARG A 110 -4.73 1.22 -3.45
N LEU A 111 -3.73 1.78 -4.15
CA LEU A 111 -3.90 3.02 -4.92
C LEU A 111 -4.84 2.90 -6.12
N LEU A 112 -4.96 1.68 -6.66
CA LEU A 112 -5.87 1.38 -7.76
C LEU A 112 -7.24 0.94 -7.26
N ASN A 113 -7.34 0.56 -5.99
CA ASN A 113 -8.56 0.15 -5.33
C ASN A 113 -9.39 1.39 -4.97
N LYS A 114 -10.47 1.68 -5.71
CA LYS A 114 -11.23 2.95 -5.61
C LYS A 114 -12.16 3.05 -4.39
N MET A 115 -11.72 2.54 -3.25
CA MET A 115 -12.39 2.69 -1.97
C MET A 115 -12.48 4.15 -1.52
N LYS A 116 -13.55 4.50 -0.81
CA LYS A 116 -13.73 5.83 -0.22
C LYS A 116 -13.01 5.89 1.14
N ARG A 117 -12.10 6.85 1.30
CA ARG A 117 -11.17 6.88 2.46
C ARG A 117 -11.33 8.10 3.36
N GLY A 118 -12.29 8.97 3.05
CA GLY A 118 -12.44 10.26 3.72
C GLY A 118 -13.02 10.11 5.13
N PRO A 119 -12.27 10.45 6.20
CA PRO A 119 -12.75 10.25 7.57
C PRO A 119 -14.00 11.06 7.91
N ARG A 120 -14.24 12.18 7.21
CA ARG A 120 -15.45 13.00 7.34
C ARG A 120 -16.75 12.22 7.16
N LEU A 121 -16.71 11.09 6.45
CA LEU A 121 -17.87 10.21 6.32
C LEU A 121 -18.42 9.76 7.68
N MET A 122 -17.56 9.61 8.69
CA MET A 122 -17.98 9.20 10.03
C MET A 122 -18.91 10.21 10.69
N ASN A 123 -18.83 11.49 10.34
CA ASN A 123 -19.74 12.54 10.85
C ASN A 123 -21.16 12.40 10.27
N LEU A 124 -21.31 11.66 9.17
CA LEU A 124 -22.56 11.52 8.42
C LEU A 124 -23.14 10.11 8.49
N ILE A 125 -22.36 9.12 8.97
CA ILE A 125 -22.68 7.70 8.80
C ILE A 125 -24.04 7.30 9.40
N GLY A 126 -24.42 7.90 10.53
CA GLY A 126 -25.72 7.66 11.18
C GLY A 126 -26.92 8.35 10.51
N MET A 127 -26.69 9.21 9.52
CA MET A 127 -27.72 9.94 8.78
C MET A 127 -27.93 9.36 7.37
N LEU A 128 -27.06 8.45 6.93
CA LEU A 128 -27.10 7.92 5.57
C LEU A 128 -28.03 6.70 5.48
N PRO A 129 -28.84 6.59 4.41
CA PRO A 129 -29.56 5.36 4.10
C PRO A 129 -28.59 4.18 3.89
N GLU A 130 -29.03 2.95 4.18
CA GLU A 130 -28.21 1.74 4.04
C GLU A 130 -27.62 1.57 2.63
N THR A 131 -28.36 1.93 1.59
CA THR A 131 -27.89 1.88 0.19
C THR A 131 -26.70 2.82 -0.06
N SER A 132 -26.70 3.99 0.57
CA SER A 132 -25.59 4.94 0.50
C SER A 132 -24.38 4.43 1.30
N LEU A 133 -24.62 3.85 2.47
CA LEU A 133 -23.57 3.22 3.28
C LEU A 133 -22.87 2.08 2.54
N ALA A 134 -23.64 1.22 1.86
CA ALA A 134 -23.09 0.15 1.03
C ALA A 134 -22.12 0.69 -0.03
N TYR A 135 -22.50 1.76 -0.74
CA TYR A 135 -21.61 2.42 -1.72
C TYR A 135 -20.29 2.91 -1.10
N PHE A 136 -20.33 3.53 0.09
CA PHE A 136 -19.12 4.02 0.75
C PHE A 136 -18.24 2.92 1.36
N ARG A 137 -18.80 1.72 1.55
CA ARG A 137 -18.09 0.52 2.02
C ARG A 137 -17.64 -0.40 0.89
N GLY A 138 -18.02 -0.09 -0.34
CA GLY A 138 -17.69 -0.84 -1.55
C GLY A 138 -16.38 -0.41 -2.23
N SER A 139 -16.14 -0.96 -3.42
CA SER A 139 -14.93 -0.74 -4.22
C SER A 139 -15.21 -0.87 -5.72
N SER A 140 -14.30 -0.32 -6.55
CA SER A 140 -14.30 -0.56 -8.00
C SER A 140 -14.28 -2.04 -8.39
N ILE A 141 -13.86 -2.96 -7.51
CA ILE A 141 -13.91 -4.40 -7.78
C ILE A 141 -15.33 -4.95 -7.93
N GLU A 142 -16.35 -4.23 -7.48
CA GLU A 142 -17.75 -4.61 -7.71
C GLU A 142 -18.20 -4.38 -9.17
N VAL A 143 -17.41 -3.66 -9.97
CA VAL A 143 -17.65 -3.45 -11.40
C VAL A 143 -17.16 -4.65 -12.21
N SER A 144 -18.06 -5.32 -12.92
CA SER A 144 -17.76 -6.54 -13.70
C SER A 144 -16.66 -6.34 -14.75
N ALA A 145 -16.69 -5.20 -15.47
CA ALA A 145 -15.66 -4.88 -16.46
C ALA A 145 -14.26 -4.80 -15.83
N PHE A 146 -14.16 -4.25 -14.61
CA PHE A 146 -12.89 -4.15 -13.90
C PHE A 146 -12.41 -5.52 -13.40
N ARG A 147 -13.30 -6.34 -12.86
CA ARG A 147 -12.96 -7.74 -12.49
C ARG A 147 -12.48 -8.54 -13.69
N ASN A 148 -13.20 -8.47 -14.80
CA ASN A 148 -12.82 -9.17 -16.04
C ASN A 148 -11.44 -8.74 -16.52
N PHE A 149 -11.10 -7.45 -16.38
CA PHE A 149 -9.76 -6.96 -16.67
C PHE A 149 -8.71 -7.60 -15.75
N LEU A 150 -8.94 -7.63 -14.43
CA LEU A 150 -8.00 -8.23 -13.48
C LEU A 150 -7.79 -9.73 -13.75
N SER A 151 -8.88 -10.50 -13.85
CA SER A 151 -8.80 -11.96 -14.07
C SER A 151 -8.14 -12.31 -15.40
N LYS A 152 -8.39 -11.56 -16.47
CA LYS A 152 -7.71 -11.76 -17.77
C LYS A 152 -6.21 -11.54 -17.72
N ASN A 153 -5.73 -10.74 -16.77
CA ASN A 153 -4.31 -10.46 -16.57
C ASN A 153 -3.72 -11.28 -15.40
N GLY A 154 -4.39 -12.35 -14.96
CA GLY A 154 -3.89 -13.25 -13.93
C GLY A 154 -3.89 -12.67 -12.52
N ILE A 155 -4.60 -11.56 -12.28
CA ILE A 155 -4.65 -10.92 -10.96
C ILE A 155 -5.84 -11.50 -10.19
N ASN A 156 -5.56 -12.11 -9.05
CA ASN A 156 -6.54 -12.72 -8.15
C ASN A 156 -6.50 -12.18 -6.71
N ARG A 157 -5.46 -11.40 -6.35
CA ARG A 157 -5.31 -10.76 -5.04
C ARG A 157 -5.39 -9.24 -5.15
N VAL A 158 -6.08 -8.62 -4.20
CA VAL A 158 -6.17 -7.15 -4.07
C VAL A 158 -5.80 -6.67 -2.67
N GLU A 159 -5.20 -5.49 -2.60
CA GLU A 159 -4.85 -4.86 -1.33
C GLU A 159 -5.96 -3.90 -0.86
N LEU A 160 -6.35 -4.01 0.40
CA LEU A 160 -7.42 -3.23 1.04
C LEU A 160 -6.87 -2.36 2.19
N ASP A 161 -7.44 -1.16 2.33
CA ASP A 161 -7.24 -0.31 3.50
C ASP A 161 -8.21 -0.69 4.63
N ASN A 162 -7.79 -0.61 5.90
CA ASN A 162 -8.69 -0.75 7.05
C ASN A 162 -9.53 0.51 7.29
N LEU A 163 -10.64 0.64 6.56
CA LEU A 163 -11.49 1.84 6.55
C LEU A 163 -12.30 2.02 7.85
N LEU A 164 -12.44 3.28 8.28
CA LEU A 164 -13.21 3.67 9.47
C LEU A 164 -14.69 3.30 9.39
N GLN A 165 -15.28 3.41 8.20
CA GLN A 165 -16.69 3.10 7.99
C GLN A 165 -16.96 1.59 7.83
N GLY A 166 -15.92 0.74 7.81
CA GLY A 166 -16.01 -0.68 7.48
C GLY A 166 -15.98 -0.97 5.98
N ILE A 167 -16.01 -2.26 5.64
CA ILE A 167 -15.92 -2.78 4.28
C ILE A 167 -17.09 -3.73 4.05
N SER A 168 -17.76 -3.58 2.91
CA SER A 168 -18.91 -4.38 2.49
C SER A 168 -18.63 -4.94 1.11
N LEU A 169 -17.77 -5.96 1.07
CA LEU A 169 -17.38 -6.66 -0.15
C LEU A 169 -17.59 -8.16 0.06
N ASN A 170 -17.71 -8.90 -1.04
CA ASN A 170 -17.65 -10.36 -1.04
C ASN A 170 -16.73 -10.78 -2.20
N LEU A 171 -15.43 -10.68 -1.99
CA LEU A 171 -14.41 -11.01 -2.99
C LEU A 171 -14.39 -12.49 -3.39
N PRO A 172 -14.64 -13.47 -2.48
CA PRO A 172 -14.62 -14.88 -2.84
C PRO A 172 -15.67 -15.24 -3.89
N LYS A 173 -16.84 -14.58 -3.86
CA LYS A 173 -17.89 -14.73 -4.90
C LYS A 173 -17.37 -14.43 -6.31
N PHE A 174 -16.30 -13.66 -6.43
CA PHE A 174 -15.71 -13.26 -7.69
C PHE A 174 -14.36 -13.95 -7.98
N GLY A 175 -13.92 -14.88 -7.14
CA GLY A 175 -12.63 -15.56 -7.28
C GLY A 175 -11.43 -14.69 -6.90
N PHE A 176 -11.62 -13.70 -6.02
CA PHE A 176 -10.54 -12.86 -5.51
C PHE A 176 -10.30 -13.11 -4.01
N SER A 177 -9.04 -12.99 -3.60
CA SER A 177 -8.65 -12.86 -2.19
C SER A 177 -8.12 -11.45 -1.90
N ALA A 178 -8.02 -11.11 -0.62
CA ALA A 178 -7.52 -9.82 -0.20
C ALA A 178 -6.53 -9.89 0.95
N SER A 179 -5.64 -8.89 0.96
CA SER A 179 -4.89 -8.53 2.15
C SER A 179 -5.38 -7.21 2.73
N LEU A 180 -5.49 -7.13 4.04
CA LEU A 180 -5.93 -5.94 4.77
C LEU A 180 -4.75 -5.29 5.49
N TYR A 181 -4.49 -4.02 5.17
CA TYR A 181 -3.42 -3.24 5.79
C TYR A 181 -3.90 -2.63 7.10
N ILE A 182 -3.09 -2.78 8.15
CA ILE A 182 -3.32 -2.21 9.47
C ILE A 182 -2.02 -1.66 10.06
N PRO A 183 -2.06 -0.60 10.88
CA PRO A 183 -3.24 0.19 11.23
C PRO A 183 -3.44 1.39 10.29
N TYR A 184 -2.60 1.59 9.27
CA TYR A 184 -2.65 2.83 8.49
C TYR A 184 -3.46 2.67 7.20
N GLY A 185 -4.50 3.49 7.08
CA GLY A 185 -5.17 3.76 5.82
C GLY A 185 -4.68 5.08 5.26
N TYR A 186 -4.41 5.16 3.96
CA TYR A 186 -4.15 6.45 3.33
C TYR A 186 -5.48 7.16 2.99
N ILE A 187 -5.45 8.45 2.72
CA ILE A 187 -6.61 9.26 2.29
C ILE A 187 -6.39 9.75 0.87
N THR A 188 -5.21 10.33 0.64
CA THR A 188 -4.82 10.88 -0.64
C THR A 188 -3.31 10.91 -0.76
N THR A 189 -2.83 10.80 -2.00
CA THR A 189 -1.42 10.87 -2.37
C THR A 189 -1.30 11.66 -3.66
N THR A 190 -0.17 12.35 -3.86
CA THR A 190 0.10 13.17 -5.04
C THR A 190 1.60 13.18 -5.35
N ARG A 191 2.01 13.63 -6.53
CA ARG A 191 3.45 13.84 -6.82
C ARG A 191 4.03 15.05 -6.10
N ASN A 192 3.19 16.00 -5.70
CA ASN A 192 3.65 17.20 -5.00
C ASN A 192 3.91 16.90 -3.53
N CYS A 193 5.12 17.17 -3.06
CA CYS A 193 5.53 16.88 -1.70
C CYS A 193 5.69 18.20 -0.91
N LEU A 194 5.14 18.26 0.30
CA LEU A 194 5.43 19.35 1.24
C LEU A 194 6.77 19.09 1.95
N ALA A 195 7.02 17.83 2.31
CA ALA A 195 8.18 17.49 3.13
C ALA A 195 9.52 17.82 2.47
N ILE A 196 9.55 17.95 1.15
CA ILE A 196 10.76 18.06 0.33
C ILE A 196 11.62 19.29 0.64
N ASP A 197 11.01 20.40 1.05
CA ASP A 197 11.71 21.65 1.33
C ASP A 197 11.68 22.01 2.83
N CYS A 198 11.37 21.05 3.72
CA CYS A 198 11.30 21.33 5.17
C CYS A 198 12.63 21.75 5.81
N ASP A 199 13.75 21.41 5.19
CA ASP A 199 15.08 21.87 5.62
C ASP A 199 15.45 23.24 5.03
N VAL A 200 14.62 23.80 4.14
CA VAL A 200 14.91 25.05 3.43
C VAL A 200 14.13 26.18 4.08
N HIS A 201 14.85 27.03 4.80
CA HIS A 201 14.25 28.19 5.48
C HIS A 201 13.47 29.08 4.50
N GLY A 202 12.23 29.41 4.85
CA GLY A 202 11.32 30.22 4.04
C GLY A 202 10.59 29.46 2.93
N LYS A 203 10.68 28.12 2.91
CA LYS A 203 9.95 27.24 1.98
C LYS A 203 9.18 26.11 2.68
N GLU A 204 9.00 26.20 4.00
CA GLU A 204 8.45 25.14 4.83
C GLU A 204 7.00 24.78 4.48
N ASP A 205 6.27 25.70 3.85
CA ASP A 205 4.88 25.58 3.42
C ASP A 205 4.71 25.38 1.90
N VAL A 206 5.83 25.34 1.14
CA VAL A 206 5.81 25.21 -0.31
C VAL A 206 5.59 23.75 -0.71
N VAL A 207 4.63 23.52 -1.60
CA VAL A 207 4.27 22.18 -2.09
C VAL A 207 4.61 22.06 -3.56
N GLY A 208 5.50 21.13 -3.93
CA GLY A 208 5.91 20.99 -5.32
C GLY A 208 6.73 19.74 -5.63
N ILE A 209 7.35 19.77 -6.81
CA ILE A 209 8.24 18.72 -7.32
C ILE A 209 9.63 19.34 -7.47
N PHE A 210 10.47 19.14 -6.47
CA PHE A 210 11.82 19.69 -6.40
C PHE A 210 12.87 18.56 -6.32
N PRO A 211 14.18 18.88 -6.30
CA PRO A 211 15.19 17.91 -5.91
C PRO A 211 14.90 17.37 -4.50
N CYS A 212 14.84 16.05 -4.34
CA CYS A 212 14.40 15.39 -3.12
C CYS A 212 15.59 14.76 -2.39
N LYS A 213 15.78 15.06 -1.10
CA LYS A 213 16.77 14.38 -0.24
C LYS A 213 16.10 13.45 0.78
N LYS A 214 14.82 13.13 0.56
CA LYS A 214 14.00 12.22 1.38
C LYS A 214 13.76 12.76 2.79
N GLU A 215 13.56 14.07 2.90
CA GLU A 215 13.22 14.79 4.13
C GLU A 215 11.98 14.18 4.83
N CYS A 216 11.05 13.60 4.07
CA CYS A 216 9.89 12.86 4.58
C CYS A 216 10.23 11.69 5.51
N GLN A 217 11.48 11.22 5.51
CA GLN A 217 11.98 10.23 6.45
C GLN A 217 12.07 10.79 7.87
N ARG A 218 12.32 12.09 8.03
CA ARG A 218 12.46 12.78 9.32
C ARG A 218 11.21 13.54 9.73
N TYR A 219 10.51 14.15 8.78
CA TYR A 219 9.34 14.99 9.08
C TYR A 219 8.02 14.23 8.96
N THR A 220 7.18 14.39 9.99
CA THR A 220 5.80 13.91 10.04
C THR A 220 4.92 15.03 10.58
N PHE A 221 3.81 15.32 9.89
CA PHE A 221 2.89 16.38 10.26
C PHE A 221 1.58 15.80 10.78
N TYR A 222 1.08 16.35 11.87
CA TYR A 222 -0.22 15.99 12.43
C TYR A 222 -1.22 17.10 12.12
N LEU A 223 -2.26 16.77 11.35
CA LEU A 223 -3.28 17.72 10.92
C LEU A 223 -4.53 17.52 11.78
N LYS A 224 -4.90 18.58 12.52
CA LYS A 224 -6.10 18.60 13.38
C LYS A 224 -7.06 19.67 12.89
N SER A 225 -8.35 19.34 12.87
CA SER A 225 -9.42 20.27 12.53
C SER A 225 -10.70 19.83 13.21
N LYS A 226 -11.54 20.78 13.64
CA LYS A 226 -12.86 20.50 14.22
C LYS A 226 -13.77 19.74 13.26
N ALA A 227 -13.56 19.88 11.95
CA ALA A 227 -14.35 19.19 10.93
C ALA A 227 -13.91 17.73 10.69
N MET A 228 -12.77 17.30 11.26
CA MET A 228 -12.27 15.93 11.13
C MET A 228 -12.53 15.14 12.41
N PRO A 229 -13.14 13.95 12.33
CA PRO A 229 -13.42 13.14 13.52
C PRO A 229 -12.15 12.49 14.11
N ILE A 230 -11.03 12.55 13.39
CA ILE A 230 -9.76 11.95 13.78
C ILE A 230 -8.59 12.85 13.37
N THR A 231 -7.45 12.68 14.02
CA THR A 231 -6.19 13.33 13.61
C THR A 231 -5.70 12.69 12.31
N LEU A 232 -5.38 13.52 11.33
CA LEU A 232 -4.75 13.04 10.09
C LEU A 232 -3.23 13.14 10.22
N ILE A 233 -2.52 12.27 9.53
CA ILE A 233 -1.06 12.24 9.54
C ILE A 233 -0.57 12.45 8.12
N ARG A 234 0.18 13.52 7.87
CA ARG A 234 0.85 13.72 6.58
C ARG A 234 2.31 13.34 6.73
N LYS A 235 2.75 12.40 5.90
CA LYS A 235 4.17 12.03 5.76
C LYS A 235 4.51 12.09 4.28
N GLY A 236 5.54 12.86 3.94
CA GLY A 236 5.89 13.14 2.55
C GLY A 236 4.73 13.68 1.71
N ASN A 237 4.40 12.92 0.66
CA ASN A 237 3.39 13.25 -0.33
C ASN A 237 2.01 12.63 -0.06
N THR A 238 1.84 11.95 1.08
CA THR A 238 0.64 11.17 1.38
C THR A 238 0.06 11.57 2.74
N ILE A 239 -1.27 11.57 2.82
CA ILE A 239 -2.03 11.79 4.05
C ILE A 239 -2.66 10.46 4.47
N PHE A 240 -2.59 10.15 5.75
CA PHE A 240 -3.03 8.92 6.38
C PHE A 240 -3.99 9.19 7.53
N PHE A 241 -4.69 8.13 7.92
CA PHE A 241 -5.30 7.97 9.23
C PHE A 241 -4.84 6.66 9.85
N LYS A 242 -5.03 6.54 11.17
CA LYS A 242 -4.79 5.31 11.91
C LYS A 242 -6.14 4.69 12.32
N ASN A 243 -6.31 3.40 12.07
CA ASN A 243 -7.45 2.60 12.50
C ASN A 243 -6.96 1.22 12.97
N GLU A 244 -7.00 1.00 14.27
CA GLU A 244 -6.58 -0.26 14.91
C GLU A 244 -7.72 -1.27 15.02
N THR A 245 -8.97 -0.85 14.75
CA THR A 245 -10.12 -1.74 14.86
C THR A 245 -10.18 -2.62 13.62
N ILE A 246 -9.93 -3.92 13.79
CA ILE A 246 -10.02 -4.91 12.72
C ILE A 246 -11.51 -5.27 12.49
N PRO A 247 -12.00 -5.28 11.24
CA PRO A 247 -13.36 -5.71 10.93
C PRO A 247 -13.61 -7.16 11.39
N LYS A 248 -14.81 -7.47 11.88
CA LYS A 248 -15.16 -8.82 12.33
C LYS A 248 -15.51 -9.78 11.18
N ASN A 249 -15.86 -9.23 10.02
CA ASN A 249 -16.35 -9.96 8.84
C ASN A 249 -15.25 -10.22 7.80
N LEU A 250 -14.00 -10.49 8.22
CA LEU A 250 -12.86 -10.69 7.31
C LEU A 250 -13.10 -11.83 6.31
N ASP A 251 -13.64 -12.96 6.78
CA ASP A 251 -13.91 -14.14 5.93
C ASP A 251 -14.96 -13.83 4.85
N GLU A 252 -16.00 -13.06 5.20
CA GLU A 252 -17.04 -12.62 4.26
C GLU A 252 -16.45 -11.71 3.17
N ILE A 253 -15.56 -10.80 3.58
CA ILE A 253 -14.85 -9.91 2.66
C ILE A 253 -13.92 -10.70 1.73
N GLY A 254 -13.37 -11.83 2.18
CA GLY A 254 -12.33 -12.59 1.51
C GLY A 254 -10.91 -12.16 1.90
N VAL A 255 -10.75 -11.58 3.09
CA VAL A 255 -9.43 -11.25 3.63
C VAL A 255 -8.82 -12.50 4.25
N ASP A 256 -7.77 -13.02 3.62
CA ASP A 256 -7.00 -14.17 4.11
C ASP A 256 -5.62 -13.78 4.67
N ARG A 257 -5.22 -12.50 4.48
CA ARG A 257 -3.93 -11.95 4.90
C ARG A 257 -4.09 -10.61 5.63
N ILE A 258 -3.39 -10.46 6.75
CA ILE A 258 -3.21 -9.17 7.44
C ILE A 258 -1.80 -8.66 7.15
N VAL A 259 -1.70 -7.43 6.66
CA VAL A 259 -0.43 -6.73 6.43
C VAL A 259 -0.25 -5.70 7.54
N TYR A 260 0.65 -5.99 8.48
CA TYR A 260 0.94 -5.13 9.63
C TYR A 260 2.04 -4.12 9.30
N GLU A 261 1.72 -2.84 9.47
CA GLU A 261 2.59 -1.69 9.31
C GLU A 261 3.02 -1.18 10.69
N PRO A 262 4.19 -1.61 11.22
CA PRO A 262 4.66 -1.15 12.53
C PRO A 262 4.88 0.36 12.58
N ASN A 263 5.28 0.93 11.43
CA ASN A 263 5.53 2.35 11.25
C ASN A 263 4.67 2.89 10.09
N LEU A 264 4.51 4.22 10.01
CA LEU A 264 3.90 4.84 8.83
C LEU A 264 4.70 4.45 7.58
N PRO A 265 4.05 3.93 6.51
CA PRO A 265 4.70 3.25 5.38
C PRO A 265 5.38 4.22 4.38
N LEU A 266 6.37 4.99 4.86
CA LEU A 266 7.21 5.93 4.12
C LEU A 266 8.65 5.94 4.63
#